data_AF-A0A945GVR7-F1
#
_entry.id   AF-A0A945GVR7-F1
#
_cell.length_a   1.000
_cell.length_b   1.000
_cell.length_c   1.000
_cell.angle_alpha   90.00
_cell.angle_beta   90.00
_cell.angle_gamma   90.00
#
_symmetry.space_group_name_H-M   'P 1'
#
loop_
_entity.id
_entity.type
_entity.pdbx_description
1 polymer ?
#
loop_
_entity_poly.entity_id
_entity_poly.type
_entity_poly.pdbx_seq_one_letter_code
_entity_poly.pdbx_strand_id
1 'polypeptide(L)'
;MTPCAICGRQSRGFGYCHQLNWDRFPYHRFCSMRCLKAGSKIAKRKIGMIDKTDMEQKAIVDARRFFAEALTELGLMEAFHDRSAVDIDQIIEACVDGFQDSMQRQSLNDDIPF
;
A
#
# COMPACT_ATOMS: atom_id res chain seq x y z
N MET A 1 17.62 -7.19 25.02
CA MET A 1 18.35 -6.97 23.74
C MET A 1 17.51 -7.58 22.63
N THR A 2 17.00 -6.80 21.68
CA THR A 2 15.99 -7.28 20.71
C THR A 2 16.66 -7.82 19.44
N PRO A 3 16.32 -9.03 18.97
CA PRO A 3 16.85 -9.59 17.74
C PRO A 3 16.28 -8.87 16.51
N CYS A 4 16.98 -8.98 15.39
CA CYS A 4 16.53 -8.49 14.09
C CYS A 4 15.33 -9.30 13.62
N ALA A 5 14.26 -8.62 13.22
CA ALA A 5 13.03 -9.23 12.71
C ALA A 5 13.20 -10.01 11.39
N ILE A 6 14.36 -9.92 10.73
CA ILE A 6 14.64 -10.59 9.45
C ILE A 6 15.62 -11.75 9.61
N CYS A 7 16.73 -11.53 10.30
CA CYS A 7 17.84 -12.50 10.33
C CYS A 7 18.21 -12.99 11.73
N GLY A 8 17.50 -12.56 12.78
CA GLY A 8 17.74 -13.01 14.16
C GLY A 8 18.98 -12.45 14.85
N ARG A 9 19.91 -11.80 14.13
CA ARG A 9 21.11 -11.15 14.73
C ARG A 9 20.72 -9.98 15.63
N GLN A 10 21.60 -9.61 16.56
CA GLN A 10 21.41 -8.42 17.42
C GLN A 10 21.11 -7.16 16.57
N SER A 11 20.05 -6.44 16.92
CA SER A 11 19.70 -5.18 16.27
C SER A 11 20.72 -4.07 16.54
N ARG A 12 20.84 -3.13 15.60
CA ARG A 12 21.86 -2.05 15.63
C ARG A 12 21.26 -0.65 15.43
N GLY A 13 20.05 -0.42 15.92
CA GLY A 13 19.40 0.90 15.92
C GLY A 13 18.46 1.20 14.75
N PHE A 14 18.38 0.33 13.74
CA PHE A 14 17.38 0.46 12.67
C PHE A 14 16.03 -0.11 13.13
N GLY A 15 14.92 0.52 12.77
CA GLY A 15 13.60 0.01 13.12
C GLY A 15 12.42 0.69 12.42
N TYR A 16 11.24 0.11 12.61
CA TYR A 16 9.97 0.60 12.09
C TYR A 16 8.87 0.43 13.14
N CYS A 17 8.16 1.50 13.45
CA CYS A 17 6.93 1.51 14.23
C CYS A 17 5.89 2.32 13.44
N HIS A 18 4.71 1.76 13.20
CA HIS A 18 3.68 2.46 12.44
C HIS A 18 3.26 3.75 13.17
N GLN A 19 3.20 4.86 12.42
CA GLN A 19 2.90 6.22 12.93
C GLN A 19 3.74 6.67 14.14
N LEU A 20 4.86 6.02 14.45
CA LEU A 20 5.64 6.23 15.67
C LEU A 20 4.82 6.10 16.96
N ASN A 21 3.70 5.35 16.93
CA ASN A 21 2.88 5.09 18.10
C ASN A 21 3.27 3.74 18.74
N TRP A 22 4.23 3.82 19.66
CA TRP A 22 4.90 2.68 20.30
C TRP A 22 4.00 1.84 21.20
N ASP A 23 2.92 2.44 21.72
CA ASP A 23 1.97 1.75 22.60
C ASP A 23 0.95 0.93 21.82
N ARG A 24 0.70 1.32 20.55
CA ARG A 24 -0.33 0.71 19.70
C ARG A 24 0.24 -0.30 18.71
N PHE A 25 1.44 -0.07 18.19
CA PHE A 25 1.98 -0.85 17.08
C PHE A 25 3.29 -1.57 17.45
N PRO A 26 3.52 -2.77 16.89
CA PRO A 26 4.76 -3.50 17.15
C PRO A 26 5.96 -2.73 16.60
N TYR A 27 7.00 -2.60 17.43
CA TYR A 27 8.27 -2.05 17.00
C TYR A 27 9.19 -3.12 16.44
N HIS A 28 9.38 -3.13 15.11
CA HIS A 28 10.31 -4.04 14.46
C HIS A 28 11.72 -3.44 14.42
N ARG A 29 12.73 -4.17 14.91
CA ARG A 29 14.14 -3.76 14.88
C ARG A 29 14.96 -4.55 13.86
N PHE A 30 16.01 -3.93 13.33
CA PHE A 30 16.89 -4.51 12.31
C PHE A 30 18.37 -4.34 12.65
N CYS A 31 19.20 -5.28 12.19
CA CYS A 31 20.65 -5.26 12.42
C CYS A 31 21.43 -4.44 11.38
N SER A 32 20.82 -4.09 10.26
CA SER A 32 21.45 -3.35 9.17
C SER A 32 20.42 -2.70 8.24
N MET A 33 20.87 -1.73 7.44
CA MET A 33 20.06 -1.11 6.39
C MET A 33 19.55 -2.13 5.36
N ARG A 34 20.32 -3.19 5.09
CA ARG A 34 19.90 -4.30 4.23
C ARG A 34 18.69 -5.05 4.81
N CYS A 35 18.69 -5.32 6.11
CA CYS A 35 17.56 -5.97 6.77
C CYS A 35 16.35 -5.04 6.88
N LEU A 36 16.54 -3.75 7.13
CA LEU A 36 15.44 -2.77 7.10
C LEU A 36 14.77 -2.74 5.72
N LYS A 37 15.56 -2.60 4.64
CA LYS A 37 15.04 -2.61 3.26
C LYS A 37 14.30 -3.91 2.92
N ALA A 38 14.81 -5.07 3.38
CA ALA A 38 14.12 -6.35 3.21
C ALA A 38 12.78 -6.39 3.96
N GLY A 39 12.75 -5.89 5.21
CA GLY A 39 11.52 -5.75 6.00
C GLY A 39 10.51 -4.83 5.33
N SER A 40 10.94 -3.67 4.82
CA SER A 40 10.07 -2.76 4.06
C SER A 40 9.50 -3.40 2.79
N LYS A 41 10.31 -4.19 2.06
CA LYS A 41 9.82 -4.94 0.89
C LYS A 41 8.81 -6.02 1.28
N ILE A 42 9.01 -6.70 2.40
CA ILE A 42 8.04 -7.69 2.91
C ILE A 42 6.75 -7.01 3.34
N ALA A 43 6.84 -5.88 4.06
CA ALA A 43 5.67 -5.07 4.43
C ALA A 43 4.89 -4.61 3.20
N LYS A 44 5.58 -4.10 2.16
CA LYS A 44 4.95 -3.74 0.88
C LYS A 44 4.30 -4.95 0.16
N ARG A 45 5.00 -6.08 0.08
CA ARG A 45 4.52 -7.30 -0.63
C ARG A 45 3.38 -8.00 0.08
N LYS A 46 3.31 -7.91 1.40
CA LYS A 46 2.23 -8.50 2.19
C LYS A 46 0.98 -7.60 2.27
N ILE A 47 0.87 -6.56 1.44
CA ILE A 47 -0.19 -5.53 1.56
C ILE A 47 -0.25 -5.10 3.04
N GLY A 48 0.91 -4.80 3.60
CA GLY A 48 1.14 -4.81 5.04
C GLY A 48 0.51 -3.63 5.76
N MET A 49 -0.78 -3.77 6.04
CA MET A 49 -1.42 -3.38 7.30
C MET A 49 -1.31 -1.91 7.67
N ILE A 50 -1.60 -1.03 6.71
CA ILE A 50 -2.24 0.25 7.00
C ILE A 50 -3.69 0.00 6.64
N ASP A 51 -4.57 -0.12 7.64
CA ASP A 51 -5.99 -0.05 7.35
C ASP A 51 -6.22 1.25 6.58
N LYS A 52 -6.90 1.17 5.43
CA LYS A 52 -7.27 2.36 4.68
C LYS A 52 -7.95 3.31 5.64
N THR A 53 -7.48 4.55 5.66
CA THR A 53 -8.13 5.61 6.43
C THR A 53 -9.59 5.73 6.00
N ASP A 54 -10.46 6.26 6.87
CA ASP A 54 -11.86 6.51 6.53
C ASP A 54 -11.99 7.36 5.25
N MET A 55 -11.04 8.27 5.02
CA MET A 55 -10.96 9.08 3.82
C MET A 55 -10.64 8.24 2.58
N GLU A 56 -9.70 7.30 2.65
CA GLU A 56 -9.35 6.40 1.54
C GLU A 56 -10.49 5.43 1.23
N GLN A 57 -11.17 4.90 2.25
CA GLN A 57 -12.36 4.05 2.05
C GLN A 57 -13.49 4.84 1.37
N LYS A 58 -13.75 6.07 1.82
CA LYS A 58 -14.74 6.94 1.19
C LYS A 58 -14.37 7.28 -0.25
N ALA A 59 -13.09 7.57 -0.53
CA ALA A 59 -12.63 7.87 -1.88
C ALA A 59 -12.86 6.72 -2.87
N ILE A 60 -12.69 5.46 -2.42
CA ILE A 60 -12.99 4.27 -3.24
C ILE A 60 -14.50 4.18 -3.52
N VAL A 61 -15.34 4.39 -2.52
CA VAL A 61 -16.80 4.38 -2.69
C VAL A 61 -17.25 5.49 -3.66
N ASP A 62 -16.70 6.70 -3.53
CA ASP A 62 -17.00 7.83 -4.41
C ASP A 62 -16.55 7.56 -5.86
N ALA A 63 -15.44 6.83 -6.05
CA ALA A 63 -14.91 6.46 -7.36
C ALA A 63 -15.82 5.48 -8.15
N ARG A 64 -16.69 4.72 -7.48
CA ARG A 64 -17.61 3.77 -8.13
C ARG A 64 -18.51 4.44 -9.16
N ARG A 65 -18.93 5.68 -8.91
CA ARG A 65 -19.75 6.44 -9.84
C ARG A 65 -19.01 6.67 -11.16
N PHE A 66 -17.79 7.19 -11.09
CA PHE A 66 -16.96 7.43 -12.28
C PHE A 66 -16.64 6.13 -13.02
N PHE A 67 -16.43 5.04 -12.28
CA PHE A 67 -16.23 3.72 -12.86
C PHE A 67 -17.46 3.25 -13.65
N ALA A 68 -18.66 3.37 -13.10
CA ALA A 68 -19.90 3.01 -13.77
C ALA A 68 -20.20 3.90 -14.99
N GLU A 69 -19.93 5.20 -14.90
CA GLU A 69 -20.05 6.13 -16.04
C GLU A 69 -19.12 5.69 -17.19
N ALA A 70 -17.84 5.42 -16.90
CA ALA A 70 -16.87 4.95 -17.89
C ALA A 70 -17.27 3.61 -18.52
N LEU A 71 -17.74 2.64 -17.72
CA LEU A 71 -18.23 1.36 -18.24
C LEU A 71 -19.47 1.53 -19.12
N THR A 72 -20.35 2.48 -18.80
CA THR A 72 -21.56 2.76 -19.59
C THR A 72 -21.18 3.33 -20.95
N GLU A 73 -20.28 4.32 -20.96
CA GLU A 73 -19.80 4.94 -22.20
C GLU A 73 -19.09 3.95 -23.12
N LEU A 74 -18.36 2.99 -22.54
CA LEU A 74 -17.66 1.95 -23.29
C LEU A 74 -18.57 0.75 -23.66
N GLY A 75 -19.83 0.73 -23.22
CA GLY A 75 -20.75 -0.38 -23.46
C GLY A 75 -20.38 -1.68 -22.73
N LEU A 76 -19.67 -1.58 -21.60
CA LEU A 76 -19.14 -2.70 -20.83
C LEU A 76 -19.98 -3.05 -19.58
N MET A 77 -21.03 -2.29 -19.28
CA MET A 77 -21.82 -2.45 -18.05
C MET A 77 -22.40 -3.85 -17.83
N GLU A 78 -22.74 -4.58 -18.89
CA GLU A 78 -23.34 -5.92 -18.79
C GLU A 78 -22.45 -6.89 -17.99
N ALA A 79 -21.13 -6.85 -18.18
CA ALA A 79 -20.19 -7.72 -17.48
C ALA A 79 -20.03 -7.40 -15.98
N PHE A 80 -20.49 -6.22 -15.54
CA PHE A 80 -20.30 -5.71 -14.19
C PHE A 80 -21.61 -5.57 -13.40
N HIS A 81 -22.78 -5.77 -14.03
CA HIS A 81 -24.09 -5.58 -13.41
C HIS A 81 -24.28 -6.40 -12.13
N ASP A 82 -23.83 -7.65 -12.11
CA ASP A 82 -24.02 -8.58 -10.98
C ASP A 82 -22.79 -8.69 -10.08
N ARG A 83 -21.81 -7.80 -10.24
CA ARG A 83 -20.61 -7.81 -9.39
C ARG A 83 -20.90 -7.16 -8.05
N SER A 84 -20.32 -7.73 -6.99
CA SER A 84 -20.50 -7.16 -5.66
C SER A 84 -19.76 -5.83 -5.54
N ALA A 85 -20.23 -4.99 -4.63
CA ALA A 85 -19.57 -3.72 -4.32
C ALA A 85 -18.10 -3.90 -3.89
N VAL A 86 -17.75 -5.06 -3.31
CA VAL A 86 -16.39 -5.43 -2.92
C VAL A 86 -15.53 -5.75 -4.15
N ASP A 87 -16.07 -6.46 -5.14
CA ASP A 87 -15.33 -6.78 -6.37
C ASP A 87 -15.03 -5.50 -7.16
N ILE A 88 -15.99 -4.57 -7.21
CA ILE A 88 -15.80 -3.27 -7.86
C ILE A 88 -14.71 -2.46 -7.13
N ASP A 89 -14.72 -2.45 -5.79
CA ASP A 89 -13.68 -1.77 -5.01
C ASP A 89 -12.30 -2.34 -5.28
N GLN A 90 -12.16 -3.67 -5.35
CA GLN A 90 -10.89 -4.31 -5.67
C GLN A 90 -10.34 -3.90 -7.03
N ILE A 91 -11.21 -3.71 -8.03
CA ILE A 91 -10.80 -3.25 -9.36
C ILE A 91 -10.32 -1.80 -9.29
N ILE A 92 -11.08 -0.93 -8.62
CA ILE A 92 -10.71 0.48 -8.43
C ILE A 92 -9.36 0.58 -7.71
N GLU A 93 -9.18 -0.18 -6.63
CA GLU A 93 -7.94 -0.23 -5.87
C GLU A 93 -6.76 -0.67 -6.74
N ALA A 94 -6.90 -1.74 -7.52
CA ALA A 94 -5.84 -2.20 -8.41
C ALA A 94 -5.40 -1.14 -9.44
N CYS A 95 -6.36 -0.38 -9.97
CA CYS A 95 -6.09 0.72 -10.89
C CYS A 95 -5.35 1.87 -10.20
N VAL A 96 -5.79 2.28 -9.00
CA VAL A 96 -5.16 3.36 -8.23
C VAL A 96 -3.75 2.98 -7.79
N ASP A 97 -3.55 1.75 -7.29
CA ASP A 97 -2.25 1.25 -6.86
C ASP A 97 -1.26 1.21 -8.03
N GLY A 98 -1.68 0.71 -9.19
CA GLY A 98 -0.85 0.69 -10.40
C GLY A 98 -0.46 2.08 -10.89
N PHE A 99 -1.41 3.02 -10.84
CA PHE A 99 -1.16 4.43 -11.17
C PHE A 99 -0.14 5.06 -10.21
N GLN A 100 -0.36 4.92 -8.90
CA GLN A 100 0.51 5.49 -7.86
C GLN A 100 1.91 4.87 -7.88
N ASP A 101 2.05 3.56 -8.06
CA ASP A 101 3.35 2.89 -8.21
C ASP A 101 4.11 3.41 -9.43
N SER A 102 3.42 3.58 -10.57
CA SER A 102 4.02 4.16 -11.77
C SER A 102 4.50 5.60 -11.54
N MET A 103 3.65 6.44 -10.96
CA MET A 103 4.00 7.83 -10.61
C MET A 103 5.21 7.89 -9.69
N GLN A 104 5.25 7.04 -8.66
CA GLN A 104 6.37 6.96 -7.73
C GLN A 104 7.66 6.48 -8.41
N ARG A 105 7.59 5.49 -9.30
CA ARG A 105 8.76 5.04 -10.06
C ARG A 105 9.31 6.15 -10.96
N GLN A 106 8.44 6.91 -11.60
CA GLN A 106 8.83 8.05 -12.44
C GLN A 106 9.48 9.15 -11.60
N SER A 107 8.86 9.54 -10.48
CA SER A 107 9.42 10.59 -9.61
C SER A 107 10.76 10.24 -8.95
N LEU A 108 11.09 8.94 -8.86
CA LEU A 108 12.38 8.45 -8.35
C LEU A 108 13.44 8.32 -9.44
N ASN A 109 13.04 8.23 -10.71
CA ASN A 109 13.92 8.22 -11.88
C ASN A 109 14.23 9.64 -12.38
N ASP A 110 13.36 10.60 -12.07
CA ASP A 110 13.71 12.01 -12.11
C ASP A 110 14.67 12.27 -10.95
N ASP A 111 15.97 12.22 -11.22
CA ASP A 111 17.03 12.58 -10.27
C ASP A 111 16.65 13.91 -9.61
N ILE A 112 16.27 13.86 -8.33
CA ILE A 112 16.16 15.08 -7.54
C ILE A 112 17.61 15.49 -7.22
N PRO A 113 18.09 16.65 -7.68
CA PRO A 113 19.45 17.07 -7.45
C PRO A 113 19.58 17.58 -6.01
N PHE A 114 19.73 16.66 -5.07
CA PHE A 114 20.32 16.94 -3.76
C PHE A 114 21.18 15.78 -3.27
#